data_AF-A0A914FQM0-F1
#
_entry.id   AF-A0A914FQM0-F1
#
_cell.length_a   1.000
_cell.length_b   1.000
_cell.length_c   1.000
_cell.angle_alpha   90.00
_cell.angle_beta   90.00
_cell.angle_gamma   90.00
#
_symmetry.space_group_name_H-M   'P 1'
#
loop_
_entity.id
_entity.type
_entity.pdbx_description
1 polymer ?
#
loop_
_entity_poly.entity_id
_entity_poly.type
_entity_poly.pdbx_seq_one_letter_code
_entity_poly.pdbx_strand_id
1 'polypeptide(L)'
;MASFKIILACCLIAFVSAAPIGGEFGGIFGDLQNSLNDEQKQQLKAIFTNDALTKQEIQDQIKAYFEKIGGDALNKFNELHGTFETKKDEMIKKVEDATSNMSDGAKQLVAQIKEIKENMQITNAQDQEQMKALFDKAPEDVKNELKSLKDLFGGNHEEHASA
;
A
#
# COMPACT_ATOMS: atom_id res chain seq x y z
N MET A 1 17.52 -9.11 2.07
CA MET A 1 16.86 -8.07 2.88
C MET A 1 16.51 -6.86 1.99
N ALA A 2 15.67 -7.04 0.98
CA ALA A 2 15.31 -5.97 0.02
C ALA A 2 13.78 -5.74 -0.09
N SER A 3 12.97 -6.60 0.52
CA SER A 3 11.51 -6.66 0.41
C SER A 3 10.76 -5.73 1.39
N PHE A 4 11.45 -4.71 1.91
CA PHE A 4 11.11 -4.05 3.18
C PHE A 4 10.47 -2.66 3.06
N LYS A 5 10.31 -2.13 1.84
CA LYS A 5 9.99 -0.71 1.61
C LYS A 5 8.58 -0.45 1.05
N ILE A 6 7.82 -1.51 0.83
CA ILE A 6 6.56 -1.53 0.06
C ILE A 6 5.37 -1.02 0.85
N ILE A 7 5.28 -1.41 2.12
CA ILE A 7 4.02 -1.31 2.87
C ILE A 7 3.74 0.14 3.24
N LEU A 8 4.78 0.91 3.57
CA LEU A 8 4.63 2.34 3.87
C LEU A 8 4.17 3.13 2.64
N ALA A 9 4.74 2.86 1.46
CA ALA A 9 4.36 3.54 0.22
C ALA A 9 2.92 3.17 -0.22
N CYS A 10 2.53 1.90 -0.13
CA CYS A 10 1.17 1.46 -0.49
C CYS A 10 0.10 2.01 0.47
N CYS A 11 0.37 2.06 1.77
CA CYS A 11 -0.60 2.55 2.74
C CYS A 11 -0.70 4.08 2.77
N LEU A 12 0.38 4.79 2.44
CA LEU A 12 0.28 6.24 2.31
C LEU A 12 -0.32 6.68 0.95
N ILE A 13 -0.35 5.83 -0.09
CA ILE A 13 -1.20 6.10 -1.27
C ILE A 13 -2.68 6.13 -0.88
N ALA A 14 -3.11 5.32 0.09
CA ALA A 14 -4.46 5.39 0.65
C ALA A 14 -4.73 6.71 1.42
N PHE A 15 -3.70 7.47 1.80
CA PHE A 15 -3.83 8.83 2.36
C PHE A 15 -4.42 9.82 1.38
N VAL A 16 -4.14 9.64 0.09
CA VAL A 16 -4.62 10.56 -0.95
C VAL A 16 -6.02 10.16 -1.44
N SER A 17 -6.39 8.89 -1.36
CA SER A 17 -7.68 8.39 -1.86
C SER A 17 -8.85 8.53 -0.88
N ALA A 18 -8.62 9.03 0.34
CA ALA A 18 -9.63 9.16 1.41
C ALA A 18 -10.37 7.84 1.72
N ALA A 19 -9.79 6.70 1.36
CA ALA A 19 -10.35 5.41 1.67
C ALA A 19 -10.11 5.10 3.16
N PRO A 20 -11.15 4.73 3.94
CA PRO A 20 -10.95 4.35 5.32
C PRO A 20 -10.10 3.07 5.37
N ILE A 21 -8.91 3.17 5.95
CA ILE A 21 -8.13 1.99 6.33
C ILE A 21 -8.80 1.45 7.60
N GLY A 22 -9.45 0.28 7.53
CA GLY A 22 -10.07 -0.33 8.71
C GLY A 22 -9.03 -0.85 9.72
N GLY A 23 -9.43 -1.02 10.98
CA GLY A 23 -8.64 -1.66 12.03
C GLY A 23 -7.61 -0.74 12.72
N GLU A 24 -6.61 -1.35 13.37
CA GLU A 24 -5.55 -0.67 14.14
C GLU A 24 -4.81 0.39 13.31
N PHE A 25 -4.60 0.13 12.02
CA PHE A 25 -3.97 1.07 11.10
C PHE A 25 -4.82 2.32 10.86
N GLY A 26 -6.15 2.18 10.83
CA GLY A 26 -7.06 3.32 10.68
C GLY A 26 -6.96 4.34 11.81
N GLY A 27 -6.74 3.86 13.03
CA GLY A 27 -6.57 4.72 14.21
C GLY A 27 -5.30 5.57 14.12
N ILE A 28 -4.14 4.93 13.96
CA ILE A 28 -2.85 5.62 13.89
C ILE A 28 -2.76 6.50 12.64
N PHE A 29 -3.36 6.05 11.54
CA PHE A 29 -3.46 6.81 10.31
C PHE A 29 -4.34 8.06 10.47
N GLY A 30 -5.50 7.92 11.12
CA GLY A 30 -6.38 9.05 11.45
C GLY A 30 -5.68 10.06 12.37
N ASP A 31 -4.92 9.59 13.35
CA ASP A 31 -4.11 10.44 14.23
C ASP A 31 -3.07 11.25 13.44
N LEU A 32 -2.33 10.61 12.52
CA LEU A 32 -1.36 11.29 11.67
C LEU A 32 -2.06 12.36 10.81
N GLN A 33 -3.19 12.04 10.20
CA GLN A 33 -3.94 12.99 9.38
C GLN A 33 -4.48 14.18 10.20
N ASN A 34 -4.87 13.96 11.45
CA ASN A 34 -5.34 14.99 12.37
C ASN A 34 -4.20 15.87 12.91
N SER A 35 -2.98 15.34 12.99
CA SER A 35 -1.78 16.11 13.37
C SER A 35 -1.33 17.12 12.30
N LEU A 36 -1.84 16.98 11.06
CA LEU A 36 -1.45 17.78 9.91
C LEU A 36 -2.49 18.87 9.58
N ASN A 37 -2.02 20.08 9.32
CA ASN A 37 -2.83 21.16 8.75
C ASN A 37 -3.02 20.99 7.23
N ASP A 38 -3.85 21.84 6.63
CA ASP A 38 -4.19 21.72 5.20
C ASP A 38 -3.00 21.94 4.26
N GLU A 39 -2.10 22.87 4.60
CA GLU A 39 -0.88 23.10 3.82
C GLU A 39 0.03 21.87 3.87
N GLN A 40 0.18 21.27 5.04
CA GLN A 40 0.99 20.07 5.23
C GLN A 40 0.41 18.87 4.48
N LYS A 41 -0.93 18.71 4.50
CA LYS A 41 -1.64 17.70 3.70
C LYS A 41 -1.43 17.91 2.20
N GLN A 42 -1.46 19.15 1.72
CA GLN A 42 -1.18 19.47 0.31
C GLN A 42 0.26 19.16 -0.09
N GLN A 43 1.23 19.47 0.77
CA GLN A 43 2.65 19.15 0.53
C GLN A 43 2.88 17.65 0.46
N LEU A 44 2.33 16.87 1.40
CA LEU A 44 2.38 15.41 1.34
C LEU A 44 1.72 14.87 0.08
N LYS A 45 0.51 15.37 -0.26
CA LYS A 45 -0.17 14.97 -1.50
C LYS A 45 0.70 15.21 -2.73
N ALA A 46 1.38 16.36 -2.81
CA ALA A 46 2.26 16.68 -3.93
C ALA A 46 3.45 15.70 -4.04
N ILE A 47 4.00 15.23 -2.91
CA ILE A 47 5.04 14.18 -2.92
C ILE A 47 4.47 12.86 -3.46
N PHE A 48 3.26 12.45 -3.04
CA PHE A 48 2.63 11.20 -3.49
C PHE A 48 2.24 11.19 -4.96
N THR A 49 1.72 12.31 -5.46
CA THR A 49 1.23 12.41 -6.83
C THR A 49 2.30 12.84 -7.82
N ASN A 50 3.58 12.81 -7.41
CA ASN A 50 4.67 13.13 -8.31
C ASN A 50 5.04 11.90 -9.15
N ASP A 51 4.53 11.86 -10.37
CA ASP A 51 4.72 10.74 -11.30
C ASP A 51 6.16 10.55 -11.79
N ALA A 52 7.03 11.56 -11.58
CA ALA A 52 8.44 11.49 -11.94
C ALA A 52 9.29 10.77 -10.87
N LEU A 53 8.76 10.63 -9.64
CA LEU A 53 9.49 9.99 -8.56
C LEU A 53 9.25 8.49 -8.53
N THR A 54 10.33 7.75 -8.26
CA THR A 54 10.24 6.34 -7.89
C THR A 54 9.58 6.17 -6.53
N LYS A 55 9.05 4.97 -6.25
CA LYS A 55 8.53 4.62 -4.92
C LYS A 55 9.56 4.89 -3.81
N GLN A 56 10.86 4.66 -4.09
CA GLN A 56 11.93 4.95 -3.15
C GLN A 56 12.03 6.44 -2.83
N GLU A 57 12.08 7.27 -3.87
CA GLU A 57 12.22 8.72 -3.71
C GLU A 57 11.01 9.33 -3.01
N ILE A 58 9.80 8.83 -3.28
CA ILE A 58 8.59 9.21 -2.55
C ILE A 58 8.77 8.93 -1.06
N GLN A 59 9.17 7.70 -0.69
CA GLN A 59 9.40 7.33 0.71
C GLN A 59 10.45 8.24 1.38
N ASP A 60 11.57 8.47 0.70
CA ASP A 60 12.66 9.30 1.22
C ASP A 60 12.22 10.76 1.40
N GLN A 61 11.44 11.31 0.47
CA GLN A 61 10.88 12.66 0.58
C GLN A 61 9.85 12.78 1.70
N ILE A 62 8.98 11.79 1.89
CA ILE A 62 8.03 11.79 3.01
C ILE A 62 8.78 11.77 4.34
N LYS A 63 9.78 10.90 4.47
CA LYS A 63 10.60 10.83 5.67
C LYS A 63 11.28 12.18 5.95
N ALA A 64 11.97 12.73 4.95
CA ALA A 64 12.63 14.03 5.07
C ALA A 64 11.64 15.15 5.40
N TYR A 65 10.41 15.08 4.86
CA TYR A 65 9.34 16.01 5.15
C TYR A 65 8.93 15.98 6.62
N PHE A 66 8.63 14.80 7.16
CA PHE A 66 8.27 14.64 8.57
C PHE A 66 9.41 15.01 9.51
N GLU A 67 10.66 14.67 9.17
CA GLU A 67 11.85 15.09 9.92
C GLU A 67 11.98 16.62 9.95
N LYS A 68 11.65 17.30 8.85
CA LYS A 68 11.70 18.76 8.73
C LYS A 68 10.63 19.46 9.57
N ILE A 69 9.38 18.98 9.54
CA ILE A 69 8.28 19.61 10.30
C ILE A 69 8.33 19.23 11.80
N GLY A 70 8.89 18.07 12.12
CA GLY A 70 9.10 17.61 13.50
C GLY A 70 7.81 17.48 14.31
N GLY A 71 7.95 17.60 15.63
CA GLY A 71 6.83 17.66 16.57
C GLY A 71 5.97 16.40 16.61
N ASP A 72 4.67 16.59 16.88
CA ASP A 72 3.69 15.50 16.98
C ASP A 72 3.54 14.72 15.67
N ALA A 73 3.57 15.42 14.53
CA ALA A 73 3.47 14.80 13.20
C ALA A 73 4.62 13.81 12.93
N LEU A 74 5.86 14.13 13.32
CA LEU A 74 6.98 13.20 13.20
C LEU A 74 6.82 11.99 14.13
N ASN A 75 6.34 12.20 15.36
CA ASN A 75 6.10 11.10 16.30
C ASN A 75 5.03 10.14 15.77
N LYS A 76 3.91 10.67 15.25
CA LYS A 76 2.84 9.88 14.63
C LYS A 76 3.28 9.17 13.36
N PHE A 77 4.12 9.81 12.55
CA PHE A 77 4.72 9.16 11.39
C PHE A 77 5.62 7.97 11.79
N ASN A 78 6.45 8.15 12.82
CA ASN A 78 7.32 7.08 13.33
C ASN A 78 6.52 5.93 13.98
N GLU A 79 5.44 6.25 14.70
CA GLU A 79 4.52 5.27 15.27
C GLU A 79 3.84 4.44 14.17
N LEU A 80 3.34 5.12 13.13
CA LEU A 80 2.76 4.47 11.96
C LEU A 80 3.78 3.57 11.27
N HIS A 81 5.00 4.07 11.04
CA HIS A 81 6.09 3.30 10.44
C HIS A 81 6.42 2.04 11.25
N GLY A 82 6.64 2.18 12.56
CA GLY A 82 6.97 1.05 13.43
C GLY A 82 5.85 0.02 13.53
N THR A 83 4.59 0.46 13.50
CA THR A 83 3.43 -0.44 13.47
C THR A 83 3.40 -1.25 12.17
N PHE A 84 3.65 -0.60 11.03
CA PHE A 84 3.77 -1.30 9.75
C PHE A 84 4.92 -2.31 9.75
N GLU A 85 6.08 -1.95 10.29
CA GLU A 85 7.22 -2.87 10.40
C GLU A 85 6.88 -4.10 11.23
N THR A 86 6.16 -3.91 12.35
CA THR A 86 5.77 -5.00 13.26
C THR A 86 4.72 -5.92 12.63
N LYS A 87 3.74 -5.35 11.92
CA LYS A 87 2.62 -6.08 11.31
C LYS A 87 2.92 -6.64 9.92
N LYS A 88 4.04 -6.24 9.31
CA LYS A 88 4.50 -6.72 8.00
C LYS A 88 4.53 -8.25 7.92
N ASP A 89 5.17 -8.89 8.89
CA ASP A 89 5.34 -10.35 8.86
C ASP A 89 3.99 -11.06 9.04
N GLU A 90 3.07 -10.48 9.82
CA GLU A 90 1.69 -10.96 9.92
C GLU A 90 0.94 -10.83 8.59
N MET A 91 1.10 -9.72 7.87
CA MET A 91 0.47 -9.53 6.56
C MET A 91 1.04 -10.48 5.50
N ILE A 92 2.36 -10.62 5.43
CA ILE A 92 3.03 -11.55 4.51
C ILE A 92 2.52 -12.97 4.78
N LYS A 93 2.49 -13.38 6.05
CA LYS A 93 2.01 -14.70 6.44
C LYS A 93 0.55 -14.91 6.07
N LYS A 94 -0.34 -13.92 6.26
CA LYS A 94 -1.75 -14.02 5.83
C LYS A 94 -1.88 -14.23 4.31
N VAL A 95 -1.06 -13.55 3.52
CA VAL A 95 -1.02 -13.75 2.06
C VAL A 95 -0.50 -15.15 1.74
N GLU A 96 0.58 -15.60 2.37
CA GLU A 96 1.13 -16.95 2.15
C GLU A 96 0.12 -18.04 2.55
N ASP A 97 -0.54 -17.90 3.69
CA ASP A 97 -1.57 -18.83 4.16
C ASP A 97 -2.76 -18.88 3.20
N ALA A 98 -3.24 -17.72 2.74
CA ALA A 98 -4.35 -17.64 1.79
C ALA A 98 -4.01 -18.19 0.40
N THR A 99 -2.74 -18.09 0.00
CA THR A 99 -2.27 -18.53 -1.32
C THR A 99 -1.81 -19.99 -1.31
N SER A 100 -1.59 -20.59 -0.14
CA SER A 100 -1.17 -21.99 0.01
C SER A 100 -2.11 -23.00 -0.68
N ASN A 101 -3.42 -22.72 -0.66
CA ASN A 101 -4.47 -23.57 -1.25
C ASN A 101 -4.86 -23.18 -2.68
N MET A 102 -4.23 -22.16 -3.26
CA MET A 102 -4.52 -21.71 -4.62
C MET A 102 -3.84 -22.59 -5.67
N SER A 103 -4.32 -22.47 -6.92
CA SER A 103 -3.69 -23.07 -8.08
C SER A 103 -2.25 -22.57 -8.28
N ASP A 104 -1.42 -23.36 -8.97
CA ASP A 104 -0.04 -22.96 -9.27
C ASP A 104 0.01 -21.66 -10.08
N GLY A 105 -0.95 -21.46 -11.00
CA GLY A 105 -1.09 -20.21 -11.75
C GLY A 105 -1.36 -19.00 -10.84
N ALA A 106 -2.24 -19.15 -9.85
CA ALA A 106 -2.51 -18.10 -8.87
C ALA A 106 -1.32 -17.83 -7.95
N LYS A 107 -0.61 -18.86 -7.49
CA LYS A 107 0.63 -18.70 -6.71
C LYS A 107 1.71 -17.97 -7.50
N GLN A 108 1.89 -18.31 -8.77
CA GLN A 108 2.82 -17.61 -9.67
C GLN A 108 2.43 -16.14 -9.85
N LEU A 109 1.14 -15.88 -10.04
CA LEU A 109 0.63 -14.51 -10.20
C LEU A 109 0.86 -13.68 -8.93
N VAL A 110 0.63 -14.24 -7.75
CA VAL A 110 0.95 -13.58 -6.46
C VAL A 110 2.44 -13.29 -6.34
N ALA A 111 3.31 -14.23 -6.73
CA ALA A 111 4.75 -14.00 -6.70
C ALA A 111 5.15 -12.82 -7.60
N GLN A 112 4.57 -12.72 -8.79
CA GLN A 112 4.82 -11.60 -9.70
C GLN A 112 4.26 -10.27 -9.18
N ILE A 113 3.08 -10.28 -8.56
CA ILE A 113 2.51 -9.10 -7.87
C ILE A 113 3.47 -8.62 -6.78
N LYS A 114 4.00 -9.55 -5.98
CA LYS A 114 4.96 -9.27 -4.91
C LYS A 114 6.24 -8.64 -5.47
N GLU A 115 6.80 -9.19 -6.54
CA GLU A 115 8.01 -8.64 -7.20
C GLU A 115 7.80 -7.19 -7.68
N ILE A 116 6.68 -6.90 -8.35
CA ILE A 116 6.35 -5.54 -8.83
C ILE A 116 6.24 -4.59 -7.63
N LYS A 117 5.52 -5.01 -6.59
CA LYS A 117 5.34 -4.21 -5.38
C LYS A 117 6.67 -3.98 -4.66
N GLU A 118 7.55 -4.97 -4.62
CA GLU A 118 8.91 -4.94 -4.05
C GLU A 118 9.89 -4.04 -4.82
N ASN A 119 9.64 -3.80 -6.10
CA ASN A 119 10.52 -2.98 -6.92
C ASN A 119 10.39 -1.50 -6.55
N MET A 120 11.31 -0.97 -5.75
CA MET A 120 11.29 0.44 -5.32
C MET A 120 11.86 1.41 -6.36
N GLN A 121 12.40 0.90 -7.46
CA GLN A 121 13.06 1.68 -8.50
C GLN A 121 12.12 2.10 -9.64
N ILE A 122 10.82 1.77 -9.52
CA ILE A 122 9.80 2.16 -10.48
C ILE A 122 8.90 3.25 -9.89
N THR A 123 8.29 4.05 -10.76
CA THR A 123 7.29 5.05 -10.40
C THR A 123 5.93 4.40 -10.12
N ASN A 124 5.00 5.17 -9.54
CA ASN A 124 3.62 4.69 -9.32
C ASN A 124 2.92 4.35 -10.65
N ALA A 125 3.16 5.12 -11.70
CA ALA A 125 2.61 4.85 -13.03
C ALA A 125 3.14 3.52 -13.60
N GLN A 126 4.44 3.25 -13.45
CA GLN A 126 5.04 1.98 -13.86
C GLN A 126 4.55 0.80 -13.01
N ASP A 127 4.36 0.98 -11.70
CA ASP A 127 3.76 -0.02 -10.81
C ASP A 127 2.35 -0.40 -11.27
N GLN A 128 1.52 0.61 -11.57
CA GLN A 128 0.16 0.41 -12.10
C GLN A 128 0.15 -0.25 -13.48
N GLU A 129 1.02 0.18 -14.39
CA GLU A 129 1.12 -0.40 -15.73
C GLU A 129 1.55 -1.87 -15.68
N GLN A 130 2.58 -2.19 -14.90
CA GLN A 130 3.04 -3.57 -14.72
C GLN A 130 1.96 -4.43 -14.06
N MET A 131 1.27 -3.90 -13.04
CA MET A 131 0.16 -4.60 -12.39
C MET A 131 -0.98 -4.88 -13.37
N LYS A 132 -1.38 -3.86 -14.15
CA LYS A 132 -2.41 -4.00 -15.18
C LYS A 132 -2.01 -5.03 -16.23
N ALA A 133 -0.80 -4.95 -16.77
CA ALA A 133 -0.31 -5.89 -17.78
C ALA A 133 -0.25 -7.33 -17.23
N LEU A 134 0.08 -7.49 -15.95
CA LEU A 134 0.10 -8.76 -15.26
C LEU A 134 -1.30 -9.37 -15.15
N PHE A 135 -2.28 -8.58 -14.69
CA PHE A 135 -3.68 -9.01 -14.61
C PHE A 135 -4.34 -9.20 -15.97
N ASP A 136 -4.01 -8.41 -17.00
CA ASP A 136 -4.58 -8.56 -18.34
C ASP A 136 -4.14 -9.88 -19.00
N LYS A 137 -2.94 -10.39 -18.65
CA LYS A 137 -2.40 -11.67 -19.16
C LYS A 137 -2.86 -12.90 -18.37
N ALA A 138 -3.36 -12.70 -17.15
CA ALA A 138 -3.78 -13.81 -16.30
C ALA A 138 -5.08 -14.46 -16.82
N PRO A 139 -5.22 -15.79 -16.72
CA PRO A 139 -6.51 -16.46 -16.94
C PRO A 139 -7.59 -15.96 -15.97
N GLU A 140 -8.86 -15.92 -16.41
CA GLU A 140 -9.97 -15.42 -15.57
C GLU A 140 -10.19 -16.27 -14.31
N ASP A 141 -10.01 -17.58 -14.38
CA ASP A 141 -10.05 -18.50 -13.24
C ASP A 141 -9.01 -18.13 -12.18
N VAL A 142 -7.78 -17.85 -12.61
CA VAL A 142 -6.68 -17.39 -11.75
C VAL A 142 -6.99 -16.02 -11.12
N LYS A 143 -7.57 -15.07 -11.89
CA LYS A 143 -8.00 -13.77 -11.35
C LYS A 143 -9.12 -13.92 -10.31
N ASN A 144 -10.03 -14.86 -10.51
CA ASN A 144 -11.13 -15.11 -9.59
C ASN A 144 -10.63 -15.69 -8.26
N GLU A 145 -9.62 -16.57 -8.28
CA GLU A 145 -8.96 -17.03 -7.04
C GLU A 145 -8.37 -15.85 -6.24
N LEU A 146 -7.75 -14.90 -6.92
CA LEU A 146 -7.17 -13.70 -6.30
C LEU A 146 -8.20 -12.73 -5.72
N LYS A 147 -9.46 -12.75 -6.17
CA LYS A 147 -10.51 -11.89 -5.59
C LYS A 147 -10.70 -12.19 -4.10
N SER A 148 -10.50 -13.43 -3.66
CA SER A 148 -10.55 -13.81 -2.24
C SER A 148 -9.43 -13.15 -1.40
N LEU A 149 -8.32 -12.72 -2.01
CA LEU A 149 -7.30 -11.95 -1.32
C LEU A 149 -7.72 -10.48 -1.09
N LYS A 150 -8.64 -9.94 -1.90
CA LYS A 150 -9.15 -8.57 -1.74
C LYS A 150 -9.80 -8.39 -0.36
N ASP A 151 -10.43 -9.44 0.15
CA ASP A 151 -11.08 -9.46 1.46
C ASP A 151 -10.05 -9.38 2.61
N LEU A 152 -8.84 -9.93 2.41
CA LEU A 152 -7.75 -9.88 3.40
C LEU A 152 -7.16 -8.47 3.59
N PHE A 153 -7.26 -7.62 2.56
CA PHE A 153 -6.76 -6.25 2.57
C PHE A 153 -7.84 -5.20 2.87
N GLY A 154 -9.02 -5.63 3.36
CA GLY A 154 -10.08 -4.72 3.81
C GLY A 154 -10.95 -4.16 2.68
N GLY A 155 -10.96 -4.80 1.51
CA GLY A 155 -11.79 -4.40 0.37
C GLY A 155 -13.23 -4.89 0.42
N ASN A 156 -13.94 -4.72 1.55
CA ASN A 156 -15.41 -4.83 1.56
C ASN A 156 -15.99 -3.58 0.86
N HIS A 157 -15.93 -3.57 -0.46
CA HIS A 157 -16.89 -2.82 -1.26
C HIS A 157 -18.00 -3.80 -1.59
N GLU A 158 -19.02 -3.86 -0.72
CA GLU A 158 -20.35 -4.27 -1.17
C GLU A 158 -20.74 -3.27 -2.27
N GLU A 159 -20.54 -3.69 -3.52
CA GLU A 159 -21.24 -3.10 -4.65
C GLU A 159 -22.71 -3.42 -4.47
N HIS A 160 -23.41 -2.61 -3.68
CA HIS A 160 -24.87 -2.57 -3.70
C HIS A 160 -25.28 -2.06 -5.07
N ALA A 161 -25.37 -2.98 -6.04
CA ALA A 161 -26.20 -2.82 -7.21
C ALA A 161 -27.64 -2.61 -6.71
N SER A 162 -28.06 -1.36 -6.60
CA SER A 162 -29.47 -1.02 -6.45
C SER A 162 -30.04 -0.87 -7.85
N ALA A 163 -30.95 -1.79 -8.16
CA ALA A 163 -31.78 -1.84 -9.35
C ALA A 163 -32.75 -0.64 -9.44
#